data_AF-A0A3L7TLD6-F1
#
_entry.id   AF-A0A3L7TLD6-F1
#
_cell.length_a   1.000
_cell.length_b   1.000
_cell.length_c   1.000
_cell.angle_alpha   90.00
_cell.angle_beta   90.00
_cell.angle_gamma   90.00
#
_symmetry.space_group_name_H-M   'P 1'
#
loop_
_entity.id
_entity.type
_entity.pdbx_description
1 polymer ?
#
loop_
_entity_poly.entity_id
_entity_poly.type
_entity_poly.pdbx_seq_one_letter_code
_entity_poly.pdbx_strand_id
1 'polypeptide(L)'
;MTDIAAWILSLGSFAAIVLCTVFAAKNVAGDPARGRRRCQRCWHELGPVTDANNLRCAECGFTCVSEAQTLRTRRHLGRAIVCILAVVAIAVAARVRLFDRGPWGDLPTRIVLWAVPWSSESATRSAIWELAQRVQAKKTSEAHALEALDLFVHGDIDAPAGSTAWRRKYRDLGSALLSHFKSDDPALRVMMQIPPTVHAEAMHGSDAPRVIAIDADVWWPSSVEGRAQIAFADGTIVRANFSPSARFPPLYVDLPQGVQTGDGAELRLAHRPRGAITIDDEGWTECPTTRFAIPAFTPATAITADTWGPIDSLPLRVAISEVFAEGLIVWQQGSPRAGLRFNHRATFIAQCEGVLIGLIVEVCEDGVVRRTSRLWWRGGERQSDARWVPAIEDATALERLYQLDTEVALPDAEAVRPDGASTVNASIPRWTLRIRGDEAIARRAIPAASESDSTRTDPASDGATPTMEYTRWFAGTIELPLRVERMNAMAPARRWRP
;
A
#
# COMPACT_ATOMS: atom_id res chain seq x y z
N MET A 1 7.30 -11.25 -27.70
CA MET A 1 6.28 -11.66 -28.70
C MET A 1 5.40 -10.47 -28.94
N THR A 2 5.16 -10.10 -30.18
CA THR A 2 4.24 -9.00 -30.53
C THR A 2 2.81 -9.41 -30.17
N ASP A 3 1.95 -8.45 -29.83
CA ASP A 3 0.53 -8.69 -29.50
C ASP A 3 -0.18 -9.52 -30.60
N ILE A 4 0.23 -9.32 -31.86
CA ILE A 4 -0.23 -10.09 -33.02
C ILE A 4 0.02 -11.59 -32.87
N ALA A 5 1.17 -12.00 -32.34
CA ALA A 5 1.48 -13.41 -32.14
C ALA A 5 0.56 -14.07 -31.10
N ALA A 6 0.18 -13.35 -30.03
CA ALA A 6 -0.75 -13.85 -29.03
C ALA A 6 -2.15 -14.07 -29.63
N TRP A 7 -2.63 -13.10 -30.44
CA TRP A 7 -3.91 -13.23 -31.14
C TRP A 7 -3.94 -14.39 -32.13
N ILE A 8 -2.88 -14.55 -32.94
CA ILE A 8 -2.74 -15.67 -33.87
C ILE A 8 -2.77 -17.00 -33.11
N LEU A 9 -2.12 -17.08 -31.95
CA LEU A 9 -2.14 -18.29 -31.12
C LEU A 9 -3.53 -18.58 -30.54
N SER A 10 -4.28 -17.57 -30.10
CA SER A 10 -5.64 -17.75 -29.57
C SER A 10 -6.64 -18.18 -30.65
N LEU A 11 -6.66 -17.48 -31.79
CA LEU A 11 -7.46 -17.86 -32.96
C LEU A 11 -7.06 -19.24 -33.50
N GLY A 12 -5.77 -19.50 -33.58
CA GLY A 12 -5.22 -20.81 -34.00
C GLY A 12 -5.63 -21.93 -33.06
N SER A 13 -5.61 -21.70 -31.75
CA SER A 13 -6.03 -22.69 -30.74
C SER A 13 -7.54 -22.97 -30.84
N PHE A 14 -8.37 -21.94 -31.02
CA PHE A 14 -9.80 -22.11 -31.22
C PHE A 14 -10.10 -22.92 -32.49
N ALA A 15 -9.48 -22.55 -33.62
CA ALA A 15 -9.62 -23.28 -34.88
C ALA A 15 -9.16 -24.74 -34.73
N ALA A 16 -8.05 -24.99 -34.03
CA ALA A 16 -7.55 -26.34 -33.76
C ALA A 16 -8.54 -27.17 -32.93
N ILE A 17 -9.16 -26.58 -31.90
CA ILE A 17 -10.20 -27.24 -31.10
C ILE A 17 -11.39 -27.62 -31.96
N VAL A 18 -11.91 -26.69 -32.77
CA VAL A 18 -13.04 -26.96 -33.67
C VAL A 18 -12.71 -28.08 -34.65
N LEU A 19 -11.57 -28.01 -35.32
CA LEU A 19 -11.12 -29.03 -36.26
C LEU A 19 -10.95 -30.39 -35.58
N CYS A 20 -10.25 -30.46 -34.45
CA CYS A 20 -10.06 -31.71 -33.71
C CYS A 20 -11.40 -32.31 -33.25
N THR A 21 -12.36 -31.46 -32.86
CA THR A 21 -13.70 -31.90 -32.45
C THR A 21 -14.48 -32.49 -33.64
N VAL A 22 -14.46 -31.81 -34.79
CA VAL A 22 -15.08 -32.32 -36.03
C VAL A 22 -14.42 -33.62 -36.48
N PHE A 23 -13.09 -33.71 -36.44
CA PHE A 23 -12.36 -34.94 -36.75
C PHE A 23 -12.69 -36.06 -35.77
N ALA A 24 -12.74 -35.79 -34.46
CA ALA A 24 -13.12 -36.78 -33.46
C ALA A 24 -14.55 -37.28 -33.73
N ALA A 25 -15.51 -36.38 -33.94
CA ALA A 25 -16.89 -36.72 -34.27
C ALA A 25 -16.99 -37.59 -35.53
N LYS A 26 -16.27 -37.24 -36.60
CA LYS A 26 -16.22 -38.03 -37.84
C LYS A 26 -15.63 -39.43 -37.58
N ASN A 27 -14.54 -39.54 -36.83
CA ASN A 27 -13.88 -40.83 -36.55
C ASN A 27 -14.71 -41.74 -35.60
N VAL A 28 -15.53 -41.14 -34.72
CA VAL A 28 -16.48 -41.86 -33.84
C VAL A 28 -17.72 -42.31 -34.60
N ALA A 29 -18.34 -41.41 -35.38
CA ALA A 29 -19.45 -41.76 -36.25
C ALA A 29 -19.03 -42.85 -37.24
N GLY A 30 -17.80 -42.76 -37.74
CA GLY A 30 -17.20 -43.68 -38.69
C GLY A 30 -17.77 -43.51 -40.10
N ASP A 31 -17.16 -44.18 -41.07
CA ASP A 31 -17.67 -44.16 -42.44
C ASP A 31 -18.75 -45.26 -42.57
N PRO A 32 -20.02 -44.90 -42.84
CA PRO A 32 -21.06 -45.90 -43.04
C PRO A 32 -20.86 -46.61 -44.38
N ALA A 33 -21.20 -47.89 -44.44
CA ALA A 33 -21.06 -48.70 -45.66
C ALA A 33 -22.01 -48.24 -46.80
N ARG A 34 -23.07 -47.48 -46.49
CA ARG A 34 -24.06 -46.92 -47.43
C ARG A 34 -24.66 -47.96 -48.37
N GLY A 35 -24.98 -49.14 -47.84
CA GLY A 35 -25.57 -50.25 -48.60
C GLY A 35 -24.59 -51.01 -49.50
N ARG A 36 -23.32 -50.63 -49.54
CA ARG A 36 -22.26 -51.33 -50.30
C ARG A 36 -21.46 -52.22 -49.36
N ARG A 37 -21.14 -53.45 -49.78
CA ARG A 37 -20.29 -54.35 -49.00
C ARG A 37 -18.86 -53.83 -49.02
N ARG A 38 -18.25 -53.60 -47.85
CA ARG A 38 -16.87 -53.12 -47.73
C ARG A 38 -16.06 -53.98 -46.78
N CYS A 39 -14.76 -54.14 -47.05
CA CYS A 39 -13.86 -54.83 -46.14
C CYS A 39 -13.63 -53.99 -44.86
N GLN A 40 -13.78 -54.56 -43.67
CA GLN A 40 -13.55 -53.83 -42.41
C GLN A 40 -12.10 -53.35 -42.20
N ARG A 41 -11.13 -54.03 -42.83
CA ARG A 41 -9.70 -53.75 -42.66
C ARG A 41 -9.20 -52.64 -43.58
N CYS A 42 -9.36 -52.80 -44.91
CA CYS A 42 -8.89 -51.79 -45.89
C CYS A 42 -9.98 -50.85 -46.41
N TRP A 43 -11.27 -51.14 -46.19
CA TRP A 43 -12.42 -50.37 -46.71
C TRP A 43 -12.66 -50.44 -48.23
N HIS A 44 -11.94 -51.35 -48.91
CA HIS A 44 -12.19 -51.69 -50.31
C HIS A 44 -13.62 -52.24 -50.50
N GLU A 45 -14.24 -51.86 -51.61
CA GLU A 45 -15.58 -52.30 -51.98
C GLU A 45 -15.52 -53.76 -52.44
N LEU A 46 -16.26 -54.63 -51.77
CA LEU A 46 -16.36 -56.03 -52.17
C LEU A 46 -17.39 -56.09 -53.30
N GLY A 47 -16.96 -56.58 -54.47
CA GLY A 47 -17.83 -56.71 -55.64
C GLY A 47 -19.05 -57.62 -55.38
N PRO A 48 -20.02 -57.65 -56.32
CA PRO A 48 -21.19 -58.52 -56.22
C PRO A 48 -20.74 -59.97 -56.08
N VAL A 49 -21.24 -60.64 -55.04
CA VAL A 49 -20.84 -62.01 -54.71
C VAL A 49 -21.54 -62.97 -55.67
N THR A 50 -20.77 -63.68 -56.49
CA THR A 50 -21.27 -64.82 -57.28
C THR A 50 -21.31 -66.11 -56.46
N ASP A 51 -20.47 -66.23 -55.42
CA ASP A 51 -20.40 -67.41 -54.53
C ASP A 51 -20.48 -67.02 -53.04
N ALA A 52 -21.55 -67.45 -52.36
CA ALA A 52 -21.81 -67.12 -50.95
C ALA A 52 -20.66 -67.46 -49.96
N ASN A 53 -19.70 -68.28 -50.39
CA ASN A 53 -18.56 -68.73 -49.58
C ASN A 53 -17.30 -67.84 -49.71
N ASN A 54 -17.27 -66.80 -50.55
CA ASN A 54 -16.04 -66.02 -50.77
C ASN A 54 -16.14 -64.57 -50.27
N LEU A 55 -16.13 -64.38 -48.94
CA LEU A 55 -16.07 -63.07 -48.27
C LEU A 55 -14.62 -62.57 -48.05
N ARG A 56 -13.68 -62.97 -48.90
CA ARG A 56 -12.26 -62.58 -48.80
C ARG A 56 -11.99 -61.32 -49.61
N CYS A 57 -11.40 -60.31 -48.96
CA CYS A 57 -11.02 -59.07 -49.61
C CYS A 57 -9.83 -59.29 -50.55
N ALA A 58 -9.98 -58.87 -51.82
CA ALA A 58 -8.93 -59.00 -52.84
C ALA A 58 -7.69 -58.13 -52.57
N GLU A 59 -7.84 -56.98 -51.91
CA GLU A 59 -6.70 -56.08 -51.63
C GLU A 59 -5.89 -56.52 -50.41
N CYS A 60 -6.55 -56.71 -49.26
CA CYS A 60 -5.84 -56.93 -47.99
C CYS A 60 -5.87 -58.37 -47.49
N GLY A 61 -6.52 -59.27 -48.23
CA GLY A 61 -6.64 -60.69 -47.88
C GLY A 61 -7.52 -61.00 -46.67
N PHE A 62 -8.12 -60.00 -46.03
CA PHE A 62 -8.98 -60.18 -44.85
C PHE A 62 -10.27 -60.91 -45.22
N THR A 63 -10.62 -61.96 -44.47
CA THR A 63 -11.83 -62.75 -44.69
C THR A 63 -12.88 -62.37 -43.66
N CYS A 64 -14.01 -61.84 -44.12
CA CYS A 64 -15.14 -61.53 -43.22
C CYS A 64 -15.85 -62.82 -42.82
N VAL A 65 -16.21 -62.94 -41.54
CA VAL A 65 -16.85 -64.14 -40.97
C VAL A 65 -18.34 -64.20 -41.35
N SER A 66 -18.96 -63.05 -41.60
CA SER A 66 -20.36 -62.97 -42.01
C SER A 66 -20.63 -61.76 -42.91
N GLU A 67 -21.72 -61.81 -43.67
CA GLU A 67 -22.13 -60.69 -44.53
C GLU A 67 -22.42 -59.42 -43.71
N ALA A 68 -22.99 -59.56 -42.52
CA ALA A 68 -23.25 -58.44 -41.62
C ALA A 68 -21.97 -57.65 -41.26
N GLN A 69 -20.81 -58.30 -41.23
CA GLN A 69 -19.53 -57.61 -41.01
C GLN A 69 -19.18 -56.67 -42.18
N THR A 70 -19.59 -56.98 -43.41
CA THR A 70 -19.31 -56.14 -44.58
C THR A 70 -20.12 -54.84 -44.61
N LEU A 71 -21.19 -54.76 -43.80
CA LEU A 71 -22.04 -53.58 -43.66
C LEU A 71 -21.71 -52.76 -42.39
N ARG A 72 -20.77 -53.22 -41.56
CA ARG A 72 -20.41 -52.54 -40.31
C ARG A 72 -19.64 -51.25 -40.59
N THR A 73 -20.03 -50.18 -39.90
CA THR A 73 -19.35 -48.88 -39.94
C THR A 73 -17.90 -49.01 -39.45
N ARG A 74 -16.93 -48.54 -40.25
CA ARG A 74 -15.51 -48.49 -39.83
C ARG A 74 -15.30 -47.25 -38.96
N ARG A 75 -15.01 -47.49 -37.69
CA ARG A 75 -14.69 -46.46 -36.70
C ARG A 75 -13.19 -46.47 -36.43
N HIS A 76 -12.61 -45.28 -36.34
CA HIS A 76 -11.19 -45.11 -36.06
C HIS A 76 -11.01 -44.54 -34.65
N LEU A 77 -11.39 -45.32 -33.63
CA LEU A 77 -11.43 -44.87 -32.24
C LEU A 77 -10.07 -44.36 -31.73
N GLY A 78 -8.95 -44.95 -32.15
CA GLY A 78 -7.62 -44.46 -31.80
C GLY A 78 -7.36 -43.01 -32.27
N ARG A 79 -7.79 -42.66 -33.50
CA ARG A 79 -7.68 -41.28 -34.01
C ARG A 79 -8.58 -40.33 -33.24
N ALA A 80 -9.79 -40.77 -32.90
CA ALA A 80 -10.70 -39.98 -32.07
C ALA A 80 -10.12 -39.69 -30.68
N ILE A 81 -9.52 -40.69 -30.02
CA ILE A 81 -8.86 -40.51 -28.72
C ILE A 81 -7.73 -39.49 -28.81
N VAL A 82 -6.87 -39.58 -29.83
CA VAL A 82 -5.78 -38.60 -30.03
C VAL A 82 -6.33 -37.19 -30.24
N CYS A 83 -7.37 -37.01 -31.05
CA CYS A 83 -8.01 -35.69 -31.22
C CYS A 83 -8.61 -35.16 -29.91
N ILE A 84 -9.25 -36.01 -29.10
CA ILE A 84 -9.81 -35.62 -27.79
C ILE A 84 -8.68 -35.21 -26.83
N LEU A 85 -7.61 -36.01 -26.73
CA LEU A 85 -6.46 -35.68 -25.90
C LEU A 85 -5.79 -34.36 -26.33
N ALA A 86 -5.72 -34.10 -27.64
CA ALA A 86 -5.22 -32.83 -28.17
C ALA A 86 -6.11 -31.65 -27.74
N VAL A 87 -7.44 -31.77 -27.82
CA VAL A 87 -8.37 -30.75 -27.32
C VAL A 87 -8.18 -30.49 -25.83
N VAL A 88 -8.08 -31.56 -25.02
CA VAL A 88 -7.84 -31.43 -23.57
C VAL A 88 -6.51 -30.73 -23.29
N ALA A 89 -5.43 -31.09 -24.00
CA ALA A 89 -4.13 -30.45 -23.84
C ALA A 89 -4.16 -28.97 -24.20
N ILE A 90 -4.80 -28.58 -25.31
CA ILE A 90 -4.99 -27.18 -25.70
C ILE A 90 -5.82 -26.44 -24.65
N ALA A 91 -6.91 -27.04 -24.17
CA ALA A 91 -7.77 -26.45 -23.15
C ALA A 91 -7.04 -26.24 -21.81
N VAL A 92 -6.23 -27.21 -21.37
CA VAL A 92 -5.41 -27.09 -20.15
C VAL A 92 -4.34 -26.02 -20.32
N ALA A 93 -3.64 -25.99 -21.45
CA ALA A 93 -2.63 -24.96 -21.73
C ALA A 93 -3.23 -23.55 -21.78
N ALA A 94 -4.40 -23.40 -22.43
CA ALA A 94 -5.16 -22.15 -22.47
C ALA A 94 -5.63 -21.77 -21.06
N ARG A 95 -6.12 -22.73 -20.28
CA ARG A 95 -6.54 -22.54 -18.89
C ARG A 95 -5.39 -22.05 -18.02
N VAL A 96 -4.24 -22.71 -18.04
CA VAL A 96 -3.06 -22.31 -17.26
C VAL A 96 -2.67 -20.87 -17.61
N ARG A 97 -2.60 -20.53 -18.91
CA ARG A 97 -2.32 -19.15 -19.34
C ARG A 97 -3.36 -18.14 -18.87
N LEU A 98 -4.65 -18.50 -18.93
CA LEU A 98 -5.74 -17.63 -18.48
C LEU A 98 -5.71 -17.42 -16.97
N PHE A 99 -5.37 -18.44 -16.19
CA PHE A 99 -5.20 -18.32 -14.74
C PHE A 99 -3.89 -17.61 -14.36
N ASP A 100 -2.83 -17.74 -15.16
CA ASP A 100 -1.52 -17.13 -14.89
C ASP A 100 -1.45 -15.66 -15.32
N ARG A 101 -2.14 -15.26 -16.39
CA ARG A 101 -2.13 -13.87 -16.90
C ARG A 101 -3.45 -13.12 -16.74
N GLY A 102 -4.56 -13.81 -16.48
CA GLY A 102 -5.89 -13.22 -16.54
C GLY A 102 -6.37 -12.99 -17.97
N PRO A 103 -7.67 -12.77 -18.19
CA PRO A 103 -8.25 -12.55 -19.53
C PRO A 103 -7.75 -11.27 -20.20
N TRP A 104 -7.27 -10.30 -19.42
CA TRP A 104 -6.79 -9.01 -19.93
C TRP A 104 -5.34 -9.03 -20.40
N GLY A 105 -4.54 -10.01 -19.95
CA GLY A 105 -3.10 -10.04 -20.15
C GLY A 105 -2.65 -10.11 -21.61
N ASP A 106 -3.44 -10.73 -22.48
CA ASP A 106 -3.13 -10.87 -23.92
C ASP A 106 -3.87 -9.82 -24.78
N LEU A 107 -4.75 -9.00 -24.22
CA LEU A 107 -5.47 -7.96 -24.96
C LEU A 107 -4.57 -6.74 -25.22
N PRO A 108 -4.66 -6.06 -26.37
CA PRO A 108 -3.92 -4.81 -26.62
C PRO A 108 -4.28 -3.74 -25.59
N THR A 109 -3.33 -2.89 -25.20
CA THR A 109 -3.52 -1.86 -24.16
C THR A 109 -4.71 -0.95 -24.43
N ARG A 110 -5.02 -0.65 -25.70
CA ARG A 110 -6.20 0.13 -26.09
C ARG A 110 -7.53 -0.53 -25.71
N ILE A 111 -7.62 -1.86 -25.83
CA ILE A 111 -8.82 -2.61 -25.42
C ILE A 111 -8.93 -2.62 -23.90
N VAL A 112 -7.80 -2.78 -23.19
CA VAL A 112 -7.78 -2.73 -21.73
C VAL A 112 -8.23 -1.36 -21.23
N LEU A 113 -7.65 -0.27 -21.77
CA LEU A 113 -8.03 1.12 -21.48
C LEU A 113 -9.53 1.35 -21.69
N TRP A 114 -10.04 0.94 -22.85
CA TRP A 114 -11.48 1.00 -23.14
C TRP A 114 -12.27 0.24 -22.08
N ALA A 115 -11.87 -0.98 -21.69
CA ALA A 115 -12.63 -1.80 -20.76
C ALA A 115 -12.62 -1.34 -19.29
N VAL A 116 -11.69 -0.46 -18.88
CA VAL A 116 -11.53 -0.04 -17.47
C VAL A 116 -12.81 0.51 -16.83
N PRO A 117 -13.54 1.47 -17.44
CA PRO A 117 -14.76 2.03 -16.85
C PRO A 117 -15.81 0.97 -16.52
N TRP A 118 -15.93 -0.08 -17.34
CA TRP A 118 -16.90 -1.17 -17.15
C TRP A 118 -16.39 -2.31 -16.26
N SER A 119 -15.13 -2.29 -15.85
CA SER A 119 -14.57 -3.34 -14.99
C SER A 119 -14.95 -3.12 -13.52
N SER A 120 -15.41 -4.19 -12.86
CA SER A 120 -15.66 -4.16 -11.42
C SER A 120 -14.36 -4.34 -10.65
N GLU A 121 -14.26 -3.66 -9.49
CA GLU A 121 -13.12 -3.76 -8.57
C GLU A 121 -12.96 -5.17 -8.00
N SER A 122 -14.07 -5.87 -7.75
CA SER A 122 -14.10 -7.17 -7.06
C SER A 122 -13.53 -8.34 -7.88
N ALA A 123 -13.34 -8.16 -9.19
CA ALA A 123 -12.79 -9.21 -10.03
C ALA A 123 -11.28 -9.31 -9.82
N THR A 124 -10.80 -10.46 -9.35
CA THR A 124 -9.38 -10.78 -9.31
C THR A 124 -8.79 -10.59 -10.71
N ARG A 125 -7.86 -9.65 -10.87
CA ARG A 125 -7.26 -9.23 -12.16
C ARG A 125 -8.28 -8.60 -13.10
N SER A 126 -8.90 -7.51 -12.65
CA SER A 126 -9.71 -6.62 -13.48
C SER A 126 -8.88 -5.92 -14.58
N ALA A 127 -9.55 -5.30 -15.55
CA ALA A 127 -8.88 -4.53 -16.60
C ALA A 127 -8.01 -3.41 -16.02
N ILE A 128 -8.47 -2.75 -14.95
CA ILE A 128 -7.70 -1.69 -14.29
C ILE A 128 -6.44 -2.21 -13.61
N TRP A 129 -6.50 -3.38 -12.96
CA TRP A 129 -5.33 -4.01 -12.38
C TRP A 129 -4.29 -4.35 -13.45
N GLU A 130 -4.72 -4.92 -14.58
CA GLU A 130 -3.83 -5.21 -15.71
C GLU A 130 -3.22 -3.93 -16.30
N LEU A 131 -4.01 -2.87 -16.46
CA LEU A 131 -3.50 -1.58 -16.93
C LEU A 131 -2.44 -1.01 -15.99
N ALA A 132 -2.70 -1.03 -14.67
CA ALA A 132 -1.74 -0.59 -13.66
C ALA A 132 -0.43 -1.38 -13.74
N GLN A 133 -0.52 -2.72 -13.88
CA GLN A 133 0.65 -3.58 -14.06
C GLN A 133 1.45 -3.24 -15.33
N ARG A 134 0.78 -2.95 -16.45
CA ARG A 134 1.46 -2.57 -17.70
C ARG A 134 2.16 -1.23 -17.60
N VAL A 135 1.51 -0.24 -16.98
CA VAL A 135 2.09 1.09 -16.74
C VAL A 135 3.31 0.97 -15.83
N GLN A 136 3.19 0.23 -14.73
CA GLN A 136 4.27 -0.01 -13.78
C GLN A 136 5.45 -0.75 -14.42
N ALA A 137 5.17 -1.78 -15.24
CA ALA A 137 6.18 -2.54 -15.97
C ALA A 137 6.74 -1.80 -17.20
N LYS A 138 6.32 -0.55 -17.45
CA LYS A 138 6.71 0.26 -18.62
C LYS A 138 6.46 -0.46 -19.96
N LYS A 139 5.40 -1.25 -20.03
CA LYS A 139 4.94 -1.96 -21.24
C LYS A 139 3.92 -1.15 -22.04
N THR A 140 3.45 -0.03 -21.51
CA THR A 140 2.59 0.94 -22.21
C THR A 140 3.43 1.93 -23.01
N SER A 141 2.97 2.28 -24.21
CA SER A 141 3.51 3.45 -24.91
C SER A 141 3.16 4.73 -24.15
N GLU A 142 3.92 5.79 -24.38
CA GLU A 142 3.69 7.11 -23.76
C GLU A 142 2.28 7.64 -24.02
N ALA A 143 1.79 7.53 -25.27
CA ALA A 143 0.42 7.92 -25.62
C ALA A 143 -0.65 7.18 -24.79
N HIS A 144 -0.50 5.86 -24.60
CA HIS A 144 -1.43 5.09 -23.77
C HIS A 144 -1.28 5.40 -22.28
N ALA A 145 -0.08 5.77 -21.81
CA ALA A 145 0.11 6.22 -20.43
C ALA A 145 -0.58 7.57 -20.18
N LEU A 146 -0.58 8.48 -21.17
CA LEU A 146 -1.32 9.74 -21.11
C LEU A 146 -2.85 9.51 -21.15
N GLU A 147 -3.35 8.58 -21.97
CA GLU A 147 -4.77 8.17 -21.95
C GLU A 147 -5.16 7.55 -20.59
N ALA A 148 -4.28 6.73 -20.01
CA ALA A 148 -4.49 6.16 -18.68
C ALA A 148 -4.52 7.26 -17.58
N LEU A 149 -3.66 8.27 -17.72
CA LEU A 149 -3.63 9.42 -16.83
C LEU A 149 -4.91 10.26 -16.93
N ASP A 150 -5.38 10.53 -18.14
CA ASP A 150 -6.64 11.23 -18.37
C ASP A 150 -7.83 10.50 -17.75
N LEU A 151 -7.91 9.18 -17.97
CA LEU A 151 -8.91 8.32 -17.34
C LEU A 151 -8.82 8.35 -15.81
N PHE A 152 -7.60 8.30 -15.25
CA PHE A 152 -7.39 8.38 -13.81
C PHE A 152 -7.88 9.71 -13.23
N VAL A 153 -7.57 10.83 -13.89
CA VAL A 153 -7.91 12.19 -13.44
C VAL A 153 -9.42 12.45 -13.47
N HIS A 154 -10.12 11.95 -14.48
CA HIS A 154 -11.57 12.15 -14.60
C HIS A 154 -12.39 11.09 -13.86
N GLY A 155 -11.84 9.88 -13.68
CA GLY A 155 -12.57 8.72 -13.18
C GLY A 155 -13.59 8.21 -14.20
N ASP A 156 -14.63 7.55 -13.71
CA ASP A 156 -15.75 7.11 -14.53
C ASP A 156 -17.11 7.43 -13.87
N ILE A 157 -18.20 7.06 -14.54
CA ILE A 157 -19.57 7.39 -14.11
C ILE A 157 -19.92 6.83 -12.72
N ASP A 158 -19.41 5.66 -12.37
CA ASP A 158 -19.69 4.99 -11.10
C ASP A 158 -18.66 5.35 -10.02
N ALA A 159 -17.53 5.91 -10.44
CA ALA A 159 -16.38 6.23 -9.63
C ALA A 159 -15.79 7.59 -10.04
N PRO A 160 -16.49 8.71 -9.73
CA PRO A 160 -16.02 10.06 -10.06
C PRO A 160 -14.74 10.41 -9.28
N ALA A 161 -13.83 11.16 -9.90
CA ALA A 161 -12.54 11.52 -9.33
C ALA A 161 -12.64 12.08 -7.89
N GLY A 162 -11.75 11.60 -7.01
CA GLY A 162 -11.72 11.98 -5.60
C GLY A 162 -12.76 11.29 -4.70
N SER A 163 -13.70 10.52 -5.25
CA SER A 163 -14.65 9.73 -4.45
C SER A 163 -14.01 8.49 -3.82
N THR A 164 -14.66 7.91 -2.80
CA THR A 164 -14.22 6.65 -2.19
C THR A 164 -14.24 5.48 -3.18
N ALA A 165 -15.24 5.42 -4.07
CA ALA A 165 -15.32 4.40 -5.11
C ALA A 165 -14.17 4.55 -6.12
N TRP A 166 -13.87 5.79 -6.54
CA TRP A 166 -12.71 6.10 -7.37
C TRP A 166 -11.41 5.70 -6.72
N ARG A 167 -11.19 6.04 -5.45
CA ARG A 167 -9.96 5.64 -4.75
C ARG A 167 -9.79 4.13 -4.79
N ARG A 168 -10.82 3.38 -4.39
CA ARG A 168 -10.72 1.93 -4.34
C ARG A 168 -10.42 1.31 -5.72
N LYS A 169 -11.11 1.79 -6.76
CA LYS A 169 -10.92 1.31 -8.15
C LYS A 169 -9.56 1.72 -8.74
N TYR A 170 -9.16 2.98 -8.60
CA TYR A 170 -8.06 3.59 -9.34
C TYR A 170 -6.72 3.72 -8.59
N ARG A 171 -6.66 3.42 -7.28
CA ARG A 171 -5.44 3.61 -6.46
C ARG A 171 -4.17 2.99 -7.04
N ASP A 172 -4.27 1.75 -7.53
CA ASP A 172 -3.10 1.05 -8.06
C ASP A 172 -2.63 1.66 -9.38
N LEU A 173 -3.56 2.07 -10.24
CA LEU A 173 -3.25 2.79 -11.47
C LEU A 173 -2.59 4.13 -11.19
N GLY A 174 -3.12 4.92 -10.26
CA GLY A 174 -2.51 6.20 -9.85
C GLY A 174 -1.08 6.03 -9.33
N SER A 175 -0.84 5.00 -8.51
CA SER A 175 0.50 4.69 -8.00
C SER A 175 1.45 4.27 -9.13
N ALA A 176 0.96 3.48 -10.10
CA ALA A 176 1.72 3.09 -11.28
C ALA A 176 2.08 4.29 -12.15
N LEU A 177 1.14 5.22 -12.38
CA LEU A 177 1.35 6.44 -13.16
C LEU A 177 2.40 7.36 -12.50
N LEU A 178 2.30 7.61 -11.19
CA LEU A 178 3.31 8.39 -10.45
C LEU A 178 4.71 7.76 -10.49
N SER A 179 4.79 6.44 -10.65
CA SER A 179 6.07 5.72 -10.79
C SER A 179 6.56 5.65 -12.24
N HIS A 180 5.67 5.81 -13.22
CA HIS A 180 5.96 5.72 -14.64
C HIS A 180 6.58 7.02 -15.17
N PHE A 181 5.95 8.15 -14.86
CA PHE A 181 6.40 9.48 -15.27
C PHE A 181 7.54 9.98 -14.36
N LYS A 182 8.36 10.90 -14.87
CA LYS A 182 9.33 11.61 -14.03
C LYS A 182 8.58 12.52 -13.06
N SER A 183 9.16 12.76 -11.89
CA SER A 183 8.52 13.59 -10.85
C SER A 183 8.16 15.00 -11.32
N ASP A 184 8.97 15.57 -12.21
CA ASP A 184 8.85 16.91 -12.78
C ASP A 184 8.09 16.94 -14.12
N ASP A 185 7.55 15.81 -14.56
CA ASP A 185 6.83 15.72 -15.82
C ASP A 185 5.59 16.65 -15.81
N PRO A 186 5.46 17.58 -16.77
CA PRO A 186 4.33 18.49 -16.81
C PRO A 186 2.98 17.77 -16.97
N ALA A 187 2.95 16.55 -17.52
CA ALA A 187 1.72 15.76 -17.63
C ALA A 187 1.13 15.47 -16.25
N LEU A 188 1.94 15.21 -15.22
CA LEU A 188 1.44 14.91 -13.88
C LEU A 188 0.72 16.09 -13.20
N ARG A 189 0.84 17.31 -13.74
CA ARG A 189 0.11 18.48 -13.21
C ARG A 189 -1.40 18.32 -13.30
N VAL A 190 -1.91 17.53 -14.25
CA VAL A 190 -3.36 17.29 -14.33
C VAL A 190 -3.89 16.52 -13.11
N MET A 191 -3.05 15.75 -12.41
CA MET A 191 -3.47 15.04 -11.18
C MET A 191 -3.79 16.00 -10.03
N MET A 192 -3.32 17.25 -10.08
CA MET A 192 -3.68 18.28 -9.09
C MET A 192 -5.13 18.74 -9.22
N GLN A 193 -5.82 18.40 -10.33
CA GLN A 193 -7.24 18.66 -10.51
C GLN A 193 -8.12 17.67 -9.73
N ILE A 194 -7.56 16.53 -9.32
CA ILE A 194 -8.28 15.54 -8.51
C ILE A 194 -8.53 16.15 -7.13
N PRO A 195 -9.81 16.27 -6.70
CA PRO A 195 -10.12 16.82 -5.39
C PRO A 195 -9.43 15.99 -4.30
N PRO A 196 -8.68 16.63 -3.39
CA PRO A 196 -8.08 15.92 -2.27
C PRO A 196 -9.19 15.37 -1.38
N THR A 197 -9.04 14.14 -0.91
CA THR A 197 -9.96 13.63 0.13
C THR A 197 -9.34 13.81 1.49
N VAL A 198 -10.13 14.34 2.39
CA VAL A 198 -9.74 14.56 3.78
C VAL A 198 -10.37 13.50 4.65
N HIS A 199 -9.55 12.83 5.45
CA HIS A 199 -9.99 11.96 6.51
C HIS A 199 -9.64 12.64 7.82
N ALA A 200 -10.65 12.89 8.64
CA ALA A 200 -10.47 13.39 10.00
C ALA A 200 -11.00 12.31 10.95
N GLU A 201 -10.11 11.77 11.77
CA GLU A 201 -10.43 10.73 12.73
C GLU A 201 -10.13 11.23 14.15
N ALA A 202 -11.08 11.00 15.06
CA ALA A 202 -10.87 11.27 16.48
C ALA A 202 -9.89 10.23 17.03
N MET A 203 -8.74 10.70 17.51
CA MET A 203 -7.87 9.84 18.29
C MET A 203 -8.50 9.63 19.66
N HIS A 204 -8.45 8.39 20.13
CA HIS A 204 -9.11 8.00 21.35
C HIS A 204 -8.37 8.57 22.55
N GLY A 205 -9.12 9.05 23.53
CA GLY A 205 -8.60 9.54 24.79
C GLY A 205 -9.75 9.92 25.71
N SER A 206 -9.81 9.33 26.90
CA SER A 206 -10.71 9.75 27.97
C SER A 206 -10.22 11.09 28.53
N ASP A 207 -11.06 12.14 28.55
CA ASP A 207 -10.87 13.46 29.20
C ASP A 207 -9.56 14.24 28.95
N ALA A 208 -8.62 13.66 28.20
CA ALA A 208 -7.34 14.22 27.82
C ALA A 208 -7.50 15.24 26.69
N PRO A 209 -6.49 16.10 26.45
CA PRO A 209 -6.46 16.98 25.28
C PRO A 209 -6.70 16.14 24.03
N ARG A 210 -7.88 16.38 23.46
CA ARG A 210 -8.43 15.64 22.32
C ARG A 210 -7.52 15.82 21.12
N VAL A 211 -7.15 14.73 20.46
CA VAL A 211 -6.34 14.78 19.24
C VAL A 211 -7.19 14.32 18.09
N ILE A 212 -7.07 14.99 16.96
CA ILE A 212 -7.58 14.49 15.69
C ILE A 212 -6.40 14.10 14.79
N ALA A 213 -6.52 12.94 14.14
CA ALA A 213 -5.66 12.57 13.04
C ALA A 213 -6.28 13.10 11.75
N ILE A 214 -5.58 13.98 11.07
CA ILE A 214 -5.99 14.51 9.77
C ILE A 214 -5.09 13.89 8.73
N ASP A 215 -5.70 13.23 7.76
CA ASP A 215 -5.02 12.77 6.57
C ASP A 215 -5.60 13.39 5.31
N ALA A 216 -4.72 13.93 4.48
CA ALA A 216 -5.07 14.38 3.14
C ALA A 216 -4.51 13.37 2.15
N ASP A 217 -5.41 12.62 1.52
CA ASP A 217 -5.04 11.76 0.40
C ASP A 217 -5.02 12.62 -0.86
N VAL A 218 -3.80 12.95 -1.30
CA VAL A 218 -3.55 13.75 -2.49
C VAL A 218 -2.82 12.90 -3.53
N TRP A 219 -3.15 13.13 -4.80
CA TRP A 219 -2.49 12.48 -5.93
C TRP A 219 -1.51 13.41 -6.64
N TRP A 220 -0.85 14.27 -5.86
CA TRP A 220 0.06 15.27 -6.40
C TRP A 220 1.44 14.68 -6.69
N PRO A 221 2.13 15.16 -7.74
CA PRO A 221 3.49 14.72 -8.04
C PRO A 221 4.49 15.10 -6.94
N SER A 222 5.61 14.37 -6.84
CA SER A 222 6.65 14.68 -5.85
C SER A 222 7.46 15.95 -6.13
N SER A 223 7.26 16.55 -7.32
CA SER A 223 7.79 17.88 -7.68
C SER A 223 7.03 19.04 -7.06
N VAL A 224 5.89 18.80 -6.38
CA VAL A 224 5.19 19.83 -5.63
C VAL A 224 5.30 19.60 -4.13
N GLU A 225 5.15 20.67 -3.37
CA GLU A 225 4.94 20.63 -1.93
C GLU A 225 3.57 21.18 -1.60
N GLY A 226 2.99 20.65 -0.53
CA GLY A 226 1.67 21.00 -0.04
C GLY A 226 1.73 21.83 1.23
N ARG A 227 0.66 22.56 1.49
CA ARG A 227 0.37 23.24 2.75
C ARG A 227 -1.06 22.92 3.13
N ALA A 228 -1.25 22.47 4.36
CA ALA A 228 -2.52 22.30 5.01
C ALA A 228 -2.70 23.41 6.04
N GLN A 229 -3.88 24.03 6.02
CA GLN A 229 -4.33 24.97 7.03
C GLN A 229 -5.68 24.51 7.55
N ILE A 230 -5.76 24.23 8.84
CA ILE A 230 -6.98 23.81 9.52
C ILE A 230 -7.46 24.99 10.34
N ALA A 231 -8.62 25.53 10.01
CA ALA A 231 -9.28 26.57 10.77
C ALA A 231 -10.42 25.93 11.59
N PHE A 232 -10.36 26.13 12.91
CA PHE A 232 -11.37 25.67 13.85
C PHE A 232 -12.43 26.74 14.13
N ALA A 233 -13.56 26.33 14.70
CA ALA A 233 -14.69 27.22 15.01
C ALA A 233 -14.35 28.35 16.00
N ASP A 234 -13.34 28.16 16.86
CA ASP A 234 -12.85 29.16 17.81
C ASP A 234 -11.89 30.18 17.17
N GLY A 235 -11.60 30.05 15.87
CA GLY A 235 -10.66 30.89 15.15
C GLY A 235 -9.20 30.41 15.23
N THR A 236 -8.92 29.34 15.96
CA THR A 236 -7.57 28.74 16.01
C THR A 236 -7.22 28.19 14.63
N ILE A 237 -5.99 28.48 14.17
CA ILE A 237 -5.47 28.03 12.89
C ILE A 237 -4.22 27.18 13.12
N VAL A 238 -4.25 25.95 12.63
CA VAL A 238 -3.10 25.04 12.61
C VAL A 238 -2.60 24.93 11.18
N ARG A 239 -1.30 25.13 10.97
CA ARG A 239 -0.66 24.99 9.65
C ARG A 239 0.32 23.82 9.68
N ALA A 240 0.43 23.15 8.54
CA ALA A 240 1.46 22.16 8.31
C ALA A 240 1.78 22.07 6.81
N ASN A 241 3.04 22.19 6.44
CA ASN A 241 3.53 21.83 5.13
C ASN A 241 3.59 20.31 4.98
N PHE A 242 3.41 19.79 3.77
CA PHE A 242 3.48 18.36 3.54
C PHE A 242 4.08 17.96 2.19
N SER A 243 4.66 16.76 2.16
CA SER A 243 5.18 16.16 0.93
C SER A 243 4.21 15.09 0.42
N PRO A 244 3.66 15.22 -0.80
CA PRO A 244 2.71 14.27 -1.35
C PRO A 244 3.24 12.84 -1.48
N SER A 245 4.56 12.68 -1.67
CA SER A 245 5.18 11.37 -1.85
C SER A 245 5.41 10.60 -0.56
N ALA A 246 5.30 11.25 0.60
CA ALA A 246 5.48 10.58 1.88
C ALA A 246 4.13 10.03 2.37
N ARG A 247 4.07 8.72 2.64
CA ARG A 247 2.80 8.02 2.90
C ARG A 247 2.37 7.97 4.37
N PHE A 248 3.26 8.21 5.33
CA PHE A 248 2.95 8.04 6.76
C PHE A 248 3.80 8.95 7.65
N PRO A 249 3.34 9.28 8.87
CA PRO A 249 1.99 9.10 9.46
C PRO A 249 1.01 10.24 9.06
N PRO A 250 -0.28 10.22 9.48
CA PRO A 250 -1.19 11.37 9.39
C PRO A 250 -0.72 12.57 10.25
N LEU A 251 -1.35 13.73 10.06
CA LEU A 251 -1.12 14.91 10.88
C LEU A 251 -1.95 14.81 12.16
N TYR A 252 -1.28 14.63 13.29
CA TYR A 252 -1.94 14.70 14.60
C TYR A 252 -2.02 16.15 15.07
N VAL A 253 -3.24 16.60 15.40
CA VAL A 253 -3.52 17.97 15.84
C VAL A 253 -4.23 17.93 17.19
N ASP A 254 -3.66 18.65 18.16
CA ASP A 254 -4.34 18.91 19.44
C ASP A 254 -5.55 19.83 19.18
N LEU A 255 -6.75 19.42 19.59
CA LEU A 255 -7.94 20.24 19.48
C LEU A 255 -7.86 21.45 20.42
N PRO A 256 -8.22 22.66 19.96
CA PRO A 256 -8.26 23.85 20.81
C PRO A 256 -9.24 23.72 21.98
N GLN A 257 -8.96 24.45 23.08
CA GLN A 257 -9.83 24.51 24.24
C GLN A 257 -11.14 25.24 23.89
N GLY A 258 -12.20 24.49 23.65
CA GLY A 258 -13.53 25.03 23.31
C GLY A 258 -14.20 24.30 22.15
N VAL A 259 -13.41 23.76 21.23
CA VAL A 259 -13.90 23.02 20.06
C VAL A 259 -14.45 21.65 20.49
N GLN A 260 -15.72 21.39 20.23
CA GLN A 260 -16.46 20.17 20.59
C GLN A 260 -16.68 19.24 19.39
N THR A 261 -17.10 17.99 19.68
CA THR A 261 -17.62 17.08 18.66
C THR A 261 -18.81 17.71 17.92
N GLY A 262 -18.82 17.60 16.60
CA GLY A 262 -19.85 18.18 15.75
C GLY A 262 -19.56 19.62 15.32
N ASP A 263 -18.64 20.33 15.97
CA ASP A 263 -18.23 21.66 15.52
C ASP A 263 -17.64 21.59 14.12
N GLY A 264 -17.84 22.64 13.33
CA GLY A 264 -17.26 22.74 12.00
C GLY A 264 -15.77 23.08 12.03
N ALA A 265 -15.01 22.44 11.15
CA ALA A 265 -13.64 22.82 10.82
C ALA A 265 -13.48 22.95 9.30
N GLU A 266 -12.60 23.85 8.88
CA GLU A 266 -12.25 24.05 7.47
C GLU A 266 -10.80 23.59 7.24
N LEU A 267 -10.60 22.64 6.31
CA LEU A 267 -9.27 22.34 5.77
C LEU A 267 -9.07 23.07 4.45
N ARG A 268 -8.04 23.90 4.41
CA ARG A 268 -7.53 24.54 3.19
C ARG A 268 -6.23 23.87 2.81
N LEU A 269 -6.21 23.29 1.62
CA LEU A 269 -5.02 22.72 1.02
C LEU A 269 -4.51 23.70 -0.04
N ALA A 270 -3.21 23.85 -0.11
CA ALA A 270 -2.55 24.58 -1.18
C ALA A 270 -1.32 23.82 -1.65
N HIS A 271 -0.92 24.04 -2.88
CA HIS A 271 0.30 23.45 -3.43
C HIS A 271 1.16 24.51 -4.15
N ARG A 272 2.46 24.23 -4.25
CA ARG A 272 3.39 24.98 -5.10
C ARG A 272 4.52 24.08 -5.60
N PRO A 273 5.24 24.46 -6.66
CA PRO A 273 6.45 23.74 -7.08
C PRO A 273 7.46 23.66 -5.93
N ARG A 274 8.03 22.48 -5.71
CA ARG A 274 9.01 22.25 -4.66
C ARG A 274 10.28 23.06 -4.94
N GLY A 275 10.77 23.77 -3.93
CA GLY A 275 11.97 24.61 -4.04
C GLY A 275 11.71 25.98 -4.67
N ALA A 276 10.46 26.36 -4.92
CA ALA A 276 10.12 27.74 -5.23
C ALA A 276 10.55 28.65 -4.05
N ILE A 277 11.50 29.54 -4.32
CA ILE A 277 11.97 30.54 -3.35
C ILE A 277 10.90 31.63 -3.33
N THR A 278 10.03 31.61 -2.33
CA THR A 278 9.08 32.70 -2.10
C THR A 278 9.02 33.09 -0.63
N ILE A 279 8.76 34.37 -0.42
CA ILE A 279 8.32 34.93 0.87
C ILE A 279 7.09 34.12 1.32
N ASP A 280 6.97 33.83 2.61
CA ASP A 280 6.20 32.71 3.20
C ASP A 280 4.75 32.49 2.71
N ASP A 281 4.13 33.47 2.04
CA ASP A 281 2.77 33.38 1.49
C ASP A 281 2.62 33.51 -0.03
N GLU A 282 3.70 33.81 -0.79
CA GLU A 282 3.60 33.94 -2.25
C GLU A 282 3.75 32.59 -2.98
N GLY A 283 3.03 32.42 -4.10
CA GLY A 283 3.18 31.28 -5.01
C GLY A 283 2.38 30.02 -4.65
N TRP A 284 1.57 30.05 -3.60
CA TRP A 284 0.64 28.97 -3.25
C TRP A 284 -0.61 29.01 -4.14
N THR A 285 -0.94 27.89 -4.76
CA THR A 285 -2.22 27.68 -5.45
C THR A 285 -3.17 26.98 -4.49
N GLU A 286 -4.26 27.65 -4.11
CA GLU A 286 -5.27 27.10 -3.20
C GLU A 286 -6.18 26.09 -3.91
N CYS A 287 -6.43 24.97 -3.23
CA CYS A 287 -7.45 24.00 -3.61
C CYS A 287 -8.81 24.40 -3.00
N PRO A 288 -9.93 23.84 -3.50
CA PRO A 288 -11.23 24.01 -2.87
C PRO A 288 -11.20 23.67 -1.37
N THR A 289 -11.78 24.55 -0.55
CA THR A 289 -11.86 24.34 0.90
C THR A 289 -12.75 23.14 1.21
N THR A 290 -12.26 22.23 2.04
CA THR A 290 -13.05 21.08 2.52
C THR A 290 -13.54 21.37 3.92
N ARG A 291 -14.86 21.27 4.13
CA ARG A 291 -15.47 21.39 5.46
C ARG A 291 -15.74 20.01 6.02
N PHE A 292 -15.45 19.82 7.30
CA PHE A 292 -15.76 18.59 8.02
C PHE A 292 -16.23 18.93 9.44
N ALA A 293 -17.02 18.04 10.03
CA ALA A 293 -17.37 18.13 11.43
C ALA A 293 -16.30 17.43 12.28
N ILE A 294 -16.00 17.97 13.46
CA ILE A 294 -15.12 17.30 14.41
C ILE A 294 -15.74 15.94 14.78
N PRO A 295 -15.03 14.83 14.54
CA PRO A 295 -15.57 13.50 14.77
C PRO A 295 -15.97 13.28 16.23
N ALA A 296 -16.90 12.36 16.45
CA ALA A 296 -17.24 11.91 17.79
C ALA A 296 -16.05 11.17 18.38
N PHE A 297 -15.67 11.55 19.60
CA PHE A 297 -14.73 10.78 20.39
C PHE A 297 -15.50 9.61 20.96
N THR A 298 -15.18 8.40 20.51
CA THR A 298 -15.68 7.19 21.17
C THR A 298 -15.19 7.27 22.61
N PRO A 299 -16.09 7.35 23.61
CA PRO A 299 -15.66 7.28 24.99
C PRO A 299 -14.87 5.98 25.11
N ALA A 300 -13.67 6.03 25.70
CA ALA A 300 -12.94 4.83 26.01
C ALA A 300 -13.93 3.88 26.69
N THR A 301 -14.15 2.68 26.12
CA THR A 301 -15.02 1.65 26.69
C THR A 301 -14.74 1.64 28.18
N ALA A 302 -15.76 1.80 29.04
CA ALA A 302 -15.67 2.20 30.45
C ALA A 302 -14.67 1.39 31.30
N ILE A 303 -13.39 1.48 30.98
CA ILE A 303 -12.25 1.27 31.83
C ILE A 303 -12.43 2.42 32.79
N THR A 304 -12.88 2.10 33.99
CA THR A 304 -13.12 3.04 35.09
C THR A 304 -11.94 4.01 35.15
N ALA A 305 -12.16 5.22 34.60
CA ALA A 305 -11.15 6.25 34.41
C ALA A 305 -10.45 6.65 35.72
N ASP A 306 -11.05 6.25 36.84
CA ASP A 306 -10.64 6.46 38.23
C ASP A 306 -9.52 5.53 38.73
N THR A 307 -8.98 4.61 37.90
CA THR A 307 -8.07 3.55 38.40
C THR A 307 -6.70 3.47 37.75
N TRP A 308 -6.24 4.49 36.99
CA TRP A 308 -4.87 4.48 36.48
C TRP A 308 -3.88 5.04 37.49
N GLY A 309 -3.03 4.17 38.02
CA GLY A 309 -1.96 4.58 38.94
C GLY A 309 -0.73 5.11 38.18
N PRO A 310 -0.14 6.24 38.61
CA PRO A 310 1.20 6.60 38.13
C PRO A 310 2.19 5.51 38.52
N ILE A 311 3.05 5.10 37.59
CA ILE A 311 4.16 4.19 37.86
C ILE A 311 5.47 4.85 37.45
N ASP A 312 6.44 4.76 38.35
CA ASP A 312 7.79 5.24 38.12
C ASP A 312 8.77 4.27 38.78
N SER A 313 9.19 3.26 38.02
CA SER A 313 10.09 2.21 38.50
C SER A 313 11.43 2.27 37.75
N LEU A 314 12.50 1.82 38.39
CA LEU A 314 13.82 1.79 37.76
C LEU A 314 13.83 0.99 36.43
N PRO A 315 13.23 -0.21 36.32
CA PRO A 315 13.15 -0.92 35.05
C PRO A 315 12.46 -0.11 33.94
N LEU A 316 11.38 0.60 34.29
CA LEU A 316 10.64 1.43 33.33
C LEU A 316 11.47 2.65 32.91
N ARG A 317 12.17 3.32 33.84
CA ARG A 317 13.11 4.40 33.49
C ARG A 317 14.23 3.92 32.58
N VAL A 318 14.79 2.74 32.84
CA VAL A 318 15.84 2.15 31.97
C VAL A 318 15.28 1.87 30.58
N ALA A 319 14.12 1.24 30.48
CA ALA A 319 13.46 0.97 29.20
C ALA A 319 13.15 2.26 28.42
N ILE A 320 12.58 3.27 29.08
CA ILE A 320 12.30 4.59 28.46
C ILE A 320 13.59 5.31 28.07
N SER A 321 14.68 5.21 28.84
CA SER A 321 15.98 5.77 28.43
C SER A 321 16.48 5.10 27.15
N GLU A 322 16.35 3.77 27.07
CA GLU A 322 16.78 2.99 25.92
C GLU A 322 15.98 3.31 24.65
N VAL A 323 14.69 3.67 24.78
CA VAL A 323 13.87 4.16 23.66
C VAL A 323 14.56 5.31 22.93
N PHE A 324 15.30 6.18 23.62
CA PHE A 324 15.96 7.35 23.04
C PHE A 324 17.49 7.23 23.02
N ALA A 325 18.05 6.02 23.12
CA ALA A 325 19.49 5.78 23.15
C ALA A 325 20.23 6.28 21.88
N GLU A 326 19.53 6.38 20.76
CA GLU A 326 20.03 6.90 19.49
C GLU A 326 20.05 8.44 19.42
N GLY A 327 19.32 9.12 20.31
CA GLY A 327 19.31 10.59 20.42
C GLY A 327 18.69 11.32 19.24
N LEU A 328 19.35 12.41 18.83
CA LEU A 328 18.89 13.32 17.79
C LEU A 328 19.78 13.21 16.56
N ILE A 329 19.17 13.04 15.39
CA ILE A 329 19.87 13.13 14.12
C ILE A 329 19.71 14.55 13.56
N VAL A 330 20.79 15.14 13.04
CA VAL A 330 20.78 16.49 12.46
C VAL A 330 21.39 16.44 11.06
N TRP A 331 20.63 16.87 10.06
CA TRP A 331 20.98 16.79 8.65
C TRP A 331 21.68 18.05 8.15
N GLN A 332 22.51 17.94 7.11
CA GLN A 332 23.19 19.09 6.49
C GLN A 332 22.25 20.00 5.69
N GLN A 333 21.11 19.50 5.24
CA GLN A 333 20.13 20.25 4.45
C GLN A 333 18.71 19.74 4.70
N GLY A 334 17.71 20.56 4.39
CA GLY A 334 16.30 20.21 4.50
C GLY A 334 15.61 20.76 5.75
N SER A 335 14.29 20.60 5.79
CA SER A 335 13.42 21.00 6.90
C SER A 335 12.44 19.86 7.20
N PRO A 336 12.28 19.42 8.45
CA PRO A 336 13.00 19.90 9.63
C PRO A 336 14.49 19.50 9.61
N ARG A 337 15.33 20.34 10.23
CA ARG A 337 16.79 20.16 10.27
C ARG A 337 17.24 19.00 11.15
N ALA A 338 16.41 18.64 12.14
CA ALA A 338 16.70 17.58 13.09
C ALA A 338 15.53 16.61 13.26
N GLY A 339 15.84 15.36 13.59
CA GLY A 339 14.88 14.32 13.91
C GLY A 339 15.23 13.61 15.20
N LEU A 340 14.24 13.44 16.07
CA LEU A 340 14.39 12.60 17.24
C LEU A 340 14.28 11.13 16.80
N ARG A 341 15.33 10.34 17.05
CA ARG A 341 15.32 8.90 16.81
C ARG A 341 14.81 8.21 18.07
N PHE A 342 13.92 7.25 17.89
CA PHE A 342 13.44 6.47 19.02
C PHE A 342 13.02 5.06 18.60
N ASN A 343 13.23 4.11 19.51
CA ASN A 343 12.86 2.71 19.35
C ASN A 343 11.92 2.29 20.49
N HIS A 344 10.61 2.51 20.31
CA HIS A 344 9.58 2.18 21.30
C HIS A 344 9.58 0.69 21.70
N ARG A 345 10.16 -0.20 20.87
CA ARG A 345 10.28 -1.64 21.17
C ARG A 345 11.13 -1.95 22.39
N ALA A 346 11.97 -1.01 22.85
CA ALA A 346 12.68 -1.15 24.12
C ALA A 346 11.73 -1.30 25.32
N THR A 347 10.44 -0.96 25.15
CA THR A 347 9.40 -1.12 26.16
C THR A 347 8.61 -2.42 26.01
N PHE A 348 9.01 -3.32 25.10
CA PHE A 348 8.41 -4.65 24.92
C PHE A 348 9.00 -5.65 25.92
N ILE A 349 8.86 -5.32 27.20
CA ILE A 349 9.33 -6.12 28.33
C ILE A 349 8.17 -6.33 29.31
N ALA A 350 8.20 -7.43 30.06
CA ALA A 350 7.14 -7.79 31.01
C ALA A 350 6.86 -6.68 32.05
N GLN A 351 7.88 -5.91 32.44
CA GLN A 351 7.74 -4.82 33.42
C GLN A 351 6.89 -3.65 32.91
N CYS A 352 6.75 -3.52 31.58
CA CYS A 352 5.94 -2.50 30.92
C CYS A 352 4.52 -3.00 30.59
N GLU A 353 4.18 -4.26 30.92
CA GLU A 353 2.87 -4.83 30.64
C GLU A 353 1.76 -4.07 31.40
N GLY A 354 0.70 -3.71 30.68
CA GLY A 354 -0.41 -2.91 31.21
C GLY A 354 -0.04 -1.46 31.53
N VAL A 355 1.10 -0.95 31.04
CA VAL A 355 1.54 0.44 31.23
C VAL A 355 1.28 1.25 29.95
N LEU A 356 0.50 2.33 30.09
CA LEU A 356 0.38 3.35 29.05
C LEU A 356 1.59 4.29 29.11
N ILE A 357 2.19 4.55 27.95
CA ILE A 357 3.37 5.40 27.85
C ILE A 357 2.95 6.65 27.09
N GLY A 358 2.97 7.78 27.77
CA GLY A 358 2.78 9.10 27.20
C GLY A 358 3.90 10.00 27.65
N LEU A 359 4.62 10.58 26.71
CA LEU A 359 5.86 11.29 26.96
C LEU A 359 5.84 12.69 26.38
N ILE A 360 6.32 13.64 27.17
CA ILE A 360 6.83 14.93 26.69
C ILE A 360 8.35 14.80 26.62
N VAL A 361 8.89 14.85 25.40
CA VAL A 361 10.32 14.74 25.15
C VAL A 361 10.85 16.07 24.67
N GLU A 362 11.71 16.66 25.48
CA GLU A 362 12.26 17.99 25.30
C GLU A 362 13.75 17.90 24.98
N VAL A 363 14.16 18.56 23.90
CA VAL A 363 15.58 18.83 23.65
C VAL A 363 15.88 20.19 24.26
N CYS A 364 16.80 20.23 25.21
CA CYS A 364 17.15 21.42 25.96
C CYS A 364 18.57 21.89 25.59
N GLU A 365 18.75 23.20 25.43
CA GLU A 365 20.04 23.89 25.33
C GLU A 365 20.22 24.68 26.64
N ASP A 366 21.16 24.28 27.49
CA ASP A 366 21.40 24.89 28.80
C ASP A 366 20.12 24.99 29.66
N GLY A 367 19.29 23.94 29.61
CA GLY A 367 18.00 23.85 30.31
C GLY A 367 16.84 24.57 29.61
N VAL A 368 17.09 25.36 28.57
CA VAL A 368 16.05 26.01 27.76
C VAL A 368 15.51 25.04 26.71
N VAL A 369 14.19 24.80 26.72
CA VAL A 369 13.55 23.90 25.76
C VAL A 369 13.63 24.50 24.34
N ARG A 370 14.29 23.77 23.43
CA ARG A 370 14.43 24.13 22.01
C ARG A 370 13.53 23.31 21.09
N ARG A 371 13.12 22.13 21.55
CA ARG A 371 12.18 21.27 20.83
C ARG A 371 11.34 20.49 21.83
N THR A 372 10.04 20.40 21.57
CA THR A 372 9.12 19.56 22.35
C THR A 372 8.43 18.58 21.42
N SER A 373 8.55 17.29 21.71
CA SER A 373 7.85 16.20 21.00
C SER A 373 6.90 15.50 21.98
N ARG A 374 5.66 15.26 21.57
CA ARG A 374 4.67 14.52 22.37
C ARG A 374 4.48 13.15 21.74
N LEU A 375 4.80 12.08 22.45
CA LEU A 375 4.74 10.71 21.94
C LEU A 375 3.89 9.82 22.85
N TRP A 376 3.22 8.83 22.28
CA TRP A 376 2.48 7.85 23.06
C TRP A 376 2.40 6.48 22.38
N TRP A 377 2.38 5.43 23.20
CA TRP A 377 2.21 4.03 22.81
C TRP A 377 1.88 3.15 24.02
N ARG A 378 1.71 1.85 23.79
CA ARG A 378 1.41 0.85 24.83
C ARG A 378 2.67 0.06 25.16
N GLY A 379 3.00 -0.04 26.44
CA GLY A 379 4.08 -0.90 26.92
C GLY A 379 3.68 -2.37 26.95
N GLY A 380 4.68 -3.25 27.02
CA GLY A 380 4.51 -4.71 27.09
C GLY A 380 4.71 -5.43 25.76
N GLU A 381 4.49 -6.74 25.74
CA GLU A 381 4.87 -7.61 24.62
C GLU A 381 4.00 -7.45 23.36
N ARG A 382 2.82 -6.85 23.49
CA ARG A 382 1.94 -6.62 22.34
C ARG A 382 2.48 -5.46 21.51
N GLN A 383 2.79 -5.75 20.26
CA GLN A 383 3.23 -4.72 19.31
C GLN A 383 2.18 -3.60 19.24
N SER A 384 2.60 -2.38 19.56
CA SER A 384 1.81 -1.18 19.39
C SER A 384 2.62 -0.14 18.64
N ASP A 385 2.00 0.48 17.65
CA ASP A 385 2.68 1.53 16.89
C ASP A 385 2.76 2.78 17.76
N ALA A 386 3.98 3.33 17.85
CA ALA A 386 4.17 4.62 18.48
C ALA A 386 3.63 5.76 17.61
N ARG A 387 2.92 6.67 18.27
CA ARG A 387 2.31 7.86 17.67
C ARG A 387 2.95 9.10 18.27
N TRP A 388 2.95 10.19 17.52
CA TRP A 388 3.50 11.45 18.00
C TRP A 388 2.84 12.66 17.34
N VAL A 389 2.71 13.75 18.10
CA VAL A 389 2.34 15.07 17.55
C VAL A 389 3.60 15.69 16.92
N PRO A 390 3.48 16.40 15.78
CA PRO A 390 4.57 17.20 15.27
C PRO A 390 5.20 18.08 16.35
N ALA A 391 6.52 18.13 16.36
CA ALA A 391 7.25 18.85 17.40
C ALA A 391 7.16 20.36 17.20
N ILE A 392 7.09 21.10 18.30
CA ILE A 392 7.37 22.55 18.29
C ILE A 392 8.89 22.66 18.29
N GLU A 393 9.47 23.36 17.32
CA GLU A 393 10.93 23.40 17.09
C GLU A 393 11.44 24.85 16.95
N ASP A 394 12.48 25.20 17.70
CA ASP A 394 13.33 26.37 17.47
C ASP A 394 14.36 26.01 16.39
N ALA A 395 14.00 26.26 15.12
CA ALA A 395 14.84 25.93 13.98
C ALA A 395 16.23 26.57 14.05
N THR A 396 16.32 27.79 14.58
CA THR A 396 17.59 28.52 14.73
C THR A 396 18.49 27.82 15.75
N ALA A 397 17.95 27.36 16.88
CA ALA A 397 18.73 26.61 17.86
C ALA A 397 19.22 25.26 17.32
N LEU A 398 18.38 24.54 16.56
CA LEU A 398 18.77 23.28 15.94
C LEU A 398 19.82 23.46 14.82
N GLU A 399 19.81 24.60 14.13
CA GLU A 399 20.88 24.98 13.20
C GLU A 399 22.20 25.27 13.93
N ARG A 400 22.16 25.98 15.06
CA ARG A 400 23.36 26.16 15.91
C ARG A 400 23.91 24.82 16.40
N LEU A 401 23.03 23.88 16.78
CA LEU A 401 23.42 22.52 17.18
C LEU A 401 24.18 21.78 16.07
N TYR A 402 23.76 21.96 14.82
CA TYR A 402 24.48 21.42 13.67
C TYR A 402 25.90 22.02 13.58
N GLN A 403 26.04 23.33 13.76
CA GLN A 403 27.28 24.09 13.61
C GLN A 403 28.29 23.87 14.76
N LEU A 404 27.84 23.51 15.96
CA LEU A 404 28.65 23.42 17.19
C LEU A 404 29.86 22.47 17.16
N ASP A 405 30.01 21.58 16.16
CA ASP A 405 31.19 20.70 16.01
C ASP A 405 32.15 21.11 14.89
N THR A 406 31.85 22.18 14.15
CA THR A 406 32.84 22.73 13.22
C THR A 406 34.01 23.40 13.97
N GLU A 407 33.78 23.79 15.23
CA GLU A 407 34.73 24.58 16.02
C GLU A 407 35.22 23.87 17.30
N VAL A 408 34.52 22.83 17.79
CA VAL A 408 34.87 22.10 19.04
C VAL A 408 35.53 20.75 18.75
N ALA A 409 35.98 20.52 17.50
CA ALA A 409 36.98 19.51 17.21
C ALA A 409 38.26 19.83 18.01
N LEU A 410 38.33 19.27 19.21
CA LEU A 410 39.55 19.21 20.01
C LEU A 410 40.65 18.53 19.17
N PRO A 411 41.89 19.00 19.32
CA PRO A 411 43.04 18.55 18.54
C PRO A 411 43.31 17.05 18.75
N ASP A 412 43.62 16.37 17.66
CA ASP A 412 44.32 15.09 17.58
C ASP A 412 43.65 13.87 18.23
N ALA A 413 42.54 13.42 17.62
CA ALA A 413 42.19 11.99 17.59
C ALA A 413 42.51 11.43 16.19
N GLU A 414 43.79 11.48 15.80
CA GLU A 414 44.34 10.74 14.65
C GLU A 414 44.19 9.23 14.88
N ALA A 415 43.04 8.68 14.52
CA ALA A 415 42.88 7.26 14.24
C ALA A 415 41.78 7.09 13.17
N VAL A 416 42.10 7.48 11.94
CA VAL A 416 41.29 7.17 10.76
C VAL A 416 41.35 5.65 10.53
N ARG A 417 40.20 4.99 10.68
CA ARG A 417 40.01 3.58 10.32
C ARG A 417 39.51 3.51 8.87
N PRO A 418 40.09 2.68 7.98
CA PRO A 418 39.74 2.69 6.54
C PRO A 418 38.42 1.99 6.17
N ASP A 419 37.62 1.56 7.15
CA ASP A 419 36.53 0.59 6.98
C ASP A 419 35.11 1.21 6.94
N GLY A 420 34.98 2.53 6.75
CA GLY A 420 33.70 3.16 6.40
C GLY A 420 32.64 3.18 7.52
N ALA A 421 33.05 3.04 8.78
CA ALA A 421 32.14 3.12 9.92
C ALA A 421 31.88 4.57 10.38
N SER A 422 30.62 4.80 10.76
CA SER A 422 30.01 6.06 11.19
C SER A 422 30.88 6.94 12.11
N THR A 423 30.86 8.25 11.86
CA THR A 423 31.42 9.30 12.71
C THR A 423 30.84 9.22 14.13
N VAL A 424 31.73 9.22 15.11
CA VAL A 424 31.50 8.97 16.53
C VAL A 424 30.34 9.80 17.11
N ASN A 425 29.42 9.13 17.80
CA ASN A 425 28.34 9.74 18.60
C ASN A 425 28.93 10.53 19.78
N ALA A 426 29.09 11.84 19.65
CA ALA A 426 29.50 12.70 20.76
C ALA A 426 28.28 13.17 21.58
N SER A 427 28.35 13.03 22.90
CA SER A 427 27.41 13.69 23.81
C SER A 427 27.85 15.13 24.07
N ILE A 428 26.97 16.12 23.88
CA ILE A 428 27.30 17.55 24.04
C ILE A 428 26.78 18.01 25.41
N PRO A 429 27.62 18.32 26.42
CA PRO A 429 27.18 18.55 27.81
C PRO A 429 26.20 19.70 28.02
N ARG A 430 26.14 20.67 27.09
CA ARG A 430 25.17 21.78 27.11
C ARG A 430 23.78 21.38 26.63
N TRP A 431 23.67 20.27 25.92
CA TRP A 431 22.43 19.80 25.34
C TRP A 431 21.96 18.56 26.07
N THR A 432 20.74 18.61 26.59
CA THR A 432 20.12 17.48 27.30
C THR A 432 18.84 17.06 26.61
N LEU A 433 18.48 15.79 26.78
CA LEU A 433 17.19 15.24 26.44
C LEU A 433 16.43 15.03 27.74
N ARG A 434 15.37 15.81 27.96
CA ARG A 434 14.48 15.67 29.12
C ARG A 434 13.22 14.93 28.69
N ILE A 435 12.95 13.80 29.34
CA ILE A 435 11.81 12.93 29.07
C ILE A 435 10.93 12.94 30.31
N ARG A 436 9.67 13.34 30.15
CA ARG A 436 8.68 13.38 31.23
C ARG A 436 7.48 12.54 30.86
N GLY A 437 7.07 11.67 31.78
CA GLY A 437 5.76 11.05 31.75
C GLY A 437 4.64 12.09 31.84
N ASP A 438 3.60 11.93 31.04
CA ASP A 438 2.42 12.78 31.06
C ASP A 438 1.16 11.92 30.95
N GLU A 439 0.30 12.01 31.96
CA GLU A 439 -0.91 11.20 32.04
C GLU A 439 -1.82 11.47 30.84
N ALA A 440 -2.06 12.73 30.52
CA ALA A 440 -2.99 13.16 29.49
C ALA A 440 -2.55 12.65 28.10
N ILE A 441 -1.25 12.68 27.81
CA ILE A 441 -0.68 12.07 26.61
C ILE A 441 -0.76 10.54 26.68
N ALA A 442 -0.54 9.91 27.84
CA ALA A 442 -0.62 8.45 27.99
C ALA A 442 -2.02 7.92 27.71
N ARG A 443 -3.06 8.68 28.09
CA ARG A 443 -4.47 8.34 27.79
C ARG A 443 -4.75 8.23 26.29
N ARG A 444 -3.91 8.84 25.42
CA ARG A 444 -4.05 8.74 23.95
C ARG A 444 -3.65 7.37 23.39
N ALA A 445 -2.97 6.54 24.19
CA ALA A 445 -2.50 5.23 23.78
C ALA A 445 -3.53 4.10 23.98
N ILE A 446 -4.71 4.43 24.50
CA ILE A 446 -5.81 3.49 24.67
C ILE A 446 -6.31 3.07 23.29
N PRO A 447 -6.44 1.75 23.03
CA PRO A 447 -6.92 1.26 21.75
C PRO A 447 -8.35 1.69 21.48
N ALA A 448 -8.66 1.88 20.19
CA ALA A 448 -10.04 2.01 19.76
C ALA A 448 -10.80 0.69 19.93
N ALA A 449 -12.08 0.76 20.29
CA ALA A 449 -12.96 -0.41 20.30
C ALA A 449 -13.05 -1.08 18.91
N SER A 450 -12.80 -0.31 17.83
CA SER A 450 -12.71 -0.82 16.46
C SER A 450 -11.35 -1.45 16.12
N GLU A 451 -10.24 -0.97 16.73
CA GLU A 451 -8.90 -1.55 16.51
C GLU A 451 -8.77 -2.94 17.12
N SER A 452 -9.53 -3.26 18.17
CA SER A 452 -9.57 -4.61 18.74
C SER A 452 -10.13 -5.67 17.79
N ASP A 453 -10.85 -5.27 16.74
CA ASP A 453 -11.53 -6.21 15.84
C ASP A 453 -10.81 -6.37 14.48
N SER A 454 -10.11 -5.33 14.00
CA SER A 454 -9.56 -5.29 12.62
C SER A 454 -8.20 -5.96 12.43
N THR A 455 -7.44 -6.21 13.49
CA THR A 455 -6.19 -7.00 13.41
C THR A 455 -6.45 -8.52 13.49
N ARG A 456 -7.73 -8.93 13.59
CA ARG A 456 -8.16 -10.32 13.73
C ARG A 456 -8.43 -10.98 12.38
N THR A 457 -7.42 -11.04 11.51
CA THR A 457 -7.51 -11.77 10.23
C THR A 457 -6.83 -13.14 10.24
N ASP A 458 -6.38 -13.62 11.40
CA ASP A 458 -5.98 -15.03 11.56
C ASP A 458 -7.19 -15.86 12.03
N PRO A 459 -7.87 -16.61 11.13
CA PRO A 459 -9.07 -17.39 11.46
C PRO A 459 -8.78 -18.67 12.28
N ALA A 460 -7.59 -18.82 12.86
CA ALA A 460 -7.14 -20.07 13.50
C ALA A 460 -6.90 -19.98 15.02
N SER A 461 -7.11 -18.83 15.66
CA SER A 461 -6.97 -18.72 17.12
C SER A 461 -8.34 -18.64 17.82
N ASP A 462 -8.96 -19.81 18.04
CA ASP A 462 -10.21 -19.97 18.81
C ASP A 462 -10.07 -19.69 20.33
N GLY A 463 -8.95 -19.13 20.77
CA GLY A 463 -8.77 -18.68 22.14
C GLY A 463 -9.16 -17.22 22.28
N ALA A 464 -10.20 -16.91 23.05
CA ALA A 464 -10.51 -15.55 23.47
C ALA A 464 -9.29 -14.95 24.18
N THR A 465 -8.50 -14.14 23.47
CA THR A 465 -7.34 -13.49 24.04
C THR A 465 -7.82 -12.56 25.17
N PRO A 466 -7.30 -12.67 26.40
CA PRO A 466 -7.71 -11.80 27.49
C PRO A 466 -7.54 -10.34 27.09
N THR A 467 -8.61 -9.56 27.26
CA THR A 467 -8.58 -8.10 27.18
C THR A 467 -7.60 -7.63 28.25
N MET A 468 -6.41 -7.20 27.85
CA MET A 468 -5.45 -6.64 28.81
C MET A 468 -6.05 -5.36 29.39
N GLU A 469 -6.20 -5.31 30.70
CA GLU A 469 -6.54 -4.09 31.41
C GLU A 469 -5.27 -3.25 31.60
N TYR A 470 -5.23 -2.08 30.95
CA TYR A 470 -4.21 -1.08 31.22
C TYR A 470 -4.60 -0.35 32.51
N THR A 471 -3.76 -0.46 33.54
CA THR A 471 -4.05 0.05 34.89
C THR A 471 -3.05 1.09 35.37
N ARG A 472 -2.00 1.37 34.59
CA ARG A 472 -0.89 2.23 35.00
C ARG A 472 -0.41 3.11 33.86
N TRP A 473 0.23 4.22 34.18
CA TRP A 473 0.90 5.08 33.20
C TRP A 473 2.27 5.53 33.70
N PHE A 474 3.25 5.69 32.79
CA PHE A 474 4.59 6.12 33.18
C PHE A 474 4.59 7.59 33.64
N ALA A 475 4.92 7.82 34.91
CA ALA A 475 4.95 9.16 35.53
C ALA A 475 6.35 9.69 35.83
N GLY A 476 7.39 8.95 35.45
CA GLY A 476 8.78 9.30 35.75
C GLY A 476 9.30 10.49 34.96
N THR A 477 10.42 11.04 35.42
CA THR A 477 11.21 12.06 34.71
C THR A 477 12.65 11.56 34.57
N ILE A 478 13.22 11.73 33.39
CA ILE A 478 14.56 11.30 33.01
C ILE A 478 15.24 12.47 32.31
N GLU A 479 16.48 12.78 32.68
CA GLU A 479 17.31 13.73 31.95
C GLU A 479 18.59 13.03 31.53
N LEU A 480 18.87 13.04 30.23
CA LEU A 480 20.01 12.36 29.61
C LEU A 480 20.87 13.39 28.87
N PRO A 481 22.20 13.21 28.79
CA PRO A 481 23.01 13.95 27.83
C PRO A 481 22.49 13.71 26.40
N LEU A 482 22.33 14.77 25.61
CA LEU A 482 21.87 14.63 24.23
C LEU A 482 22.98 14.00 23.38
N ARG A 483 22.67 12.86 22.77
CA ARG A 483 23.48 12.27 21.70
C ARG A 483 23.05 12.87 20.38
N VAL A 484 24.01 13.33 19.60
CA VAL A 484 23.76 13.95 18.30
C VAL A 484 24.49 13.18 17.22
N GLU A 485 23.75 12.64 16.27
CA GLU A 485 24.29 12.07 15.03
C GLU A 485 24.16 13.11 13.92
N ARG A 486 25.27 13.45 13.25
CA ARG A 486 25.24 14.36 12.12
C ARG A 486 25.25 13.58 10.82
N MET A 487 24.35 13.93 9.91
CA MET A 487 24.31 13.36 8.58
C MET A 487 24.64 14.42 7.53
N ASN A 488 25.68 14.17 6.75
CA ASN A 488 25.98 14.89 5.52
C ASN A 488 25.03 14.45 4.38
N ALA A 489 23.73 14.57 4.63
CA ALA A 489 22.66 14.22 3.72
C ALA A 489 21.49 15.19 3.90
N MET A 490 20.58 15.21 2.92
CA MET A 490 19.31 15.92 3.04
C MET A 490 18.39 15.17 4.01
N ALA A 491 17.67 15.92 4.85
CA ALA A 491 16.65 15.36 5.73
C ALA A 491 15.63 14.54 4.93
N PRO A 492 15.23 13.36 5.43
CA PRO A 492 14.21 12.55 4.76
C PRO A 492 12.92 13.36 4.66
N ALA A 493 12.24 13.24 3.52
CA ALA A 493 10.97 13.91 3.30
C ALA A 493 9.95 13.40 4.32
N ARG A 494 9.58 14.24 5.30
CA ARG A 494 8.44 13.97 6.17
C ARG A 494 7.16 14.23 5.42
N ARG A 495 6.13 13.42 5.70
CA ARG A 495 4.78 13.71 5.22
C ARG A 495 4.36 15.05 5.74
N TRP A 496 4.36 15.28 7.05
CA TRP A 496 3.93 16.55 7.64
C TRP A 496 5.07 17.31 8.33
N ARG A 497 5.04 18.63 8.22
CA ARG A 497 5.97 19.59 8.83
C ARG A 497 5.15 20.75 9.39
N PRO A 498 5.04 20.91 10.71
CA PRO A 498 4.24 21.96 11.32
C PRO A 498 4.79 23.35 11.02
#